data_AF-A0A940U9M7-F1
#
_entry.id   AF-A0A940U9M7-F1
#
_cell.length_a   1.000
_cell.length_b   1.000
_cell.length_c   1.000
_cell.angle_alpha   90.00
_cell.angle_beta   90.00
_cell.angle_gamma   90.00
#
_symmetry.space_group_name_H-M   'P 1'
#
loop_
_entity.id
_entity.type
_entity.pdbx_description
1 polymer ?
#
loop_
_entity_poly.entity_id
_entity_poly.type
_entity_poly.pdbx_seq_one_letter_code
_entity_poly.pdbx_strand_id
1 'polypeptide(L)'
;EIVGLLKTGSAFHAPSAAVFVMVEAMLRDSKRVVPASTYLDGQYGIRGCFIGIPVKLGAGGVEDRYEIELAAEECAALRRSAELVEQTFNELRIT
;
A
#
# COMPACT_ATOMS: atom_id res chain seq x y z
N GLU A 1 -15.64 -8.84 -11.95
CA GLU A 1 -15.10 -7.58 -11.38
C GLU A 1 -16.22 -6.54 -11.30
N ILE A 2 -16.39 -5.83 -10.17
CA ILE A 2 -17.53 -4.91 -9.89
C ILE A 2 -17.66 -3.80 -10.95
N VAL A 3 -16.53 -3.39 -11.54
CA VAL A 3 -16.47 -2.39 -12.62
C VAL A 3 -17.26 -2.83 -13.86
N GLY A 4 -17.21 -4.12 -14.20
CA GLY A 4 -17.97 -4.66 -15.34
C GLY A 4 -19.48 -4.75 -15.09
N LEU A 5 -19.91 -4.77 -13.83
CA LEU A 5 -21.33 -4.83 -13.45
C LEU A 5 -21.96 -3.42 -13.35
N LEU A 6 -21.20 -2.43 -12.86
CA LEU A 6 -21.70 -1.07 -12.65
C LEU A 6 -21.69 -0.19 -13.90
N LYS A 7 -20.98 -0.60 -14.97
CA LYS A 7 -20.89 0.03 -16.32
C LYS A 7 -20.39 1.48 -16.35
N THR A 8 -20.96 2.38 -15.55
CA THR A 8 -20.66 3.82 -15.52
C THR A 8 -20.05 4.28 -14.18
N GLY A 9 -19.74 3.37 -13.26
CA GLY A 9 -19.16 3.71 -11.96
C GLY A 9 -18.24 2.64 -11.39
N SER A 10 -17.28 3.06 -10.57
CA SER A 10 -16.41 2.17 -9.79
C SER A 10 -17.04 1.79 -8.44
N ALA A 11 -16.42 0.85 -7.72
CA ALA A 11 -16.78 0.62 -6.33
C ALA A 11 -16.49 1.88 -5.49
N PHE A 12 -17.44 2.33 -4.68
CA PHE A 12 -17.29 3.52 -3.84
C PHE A 12 -17.46 3.23 -2.34
N HIS A 13 -18.35 2.31 -1.95
CA HIS A 13 -18.56 1.98 -0.53
C HIS A 13 -17.33 1.32 0.13
N ALA A 14 -16.78 0.28 -0.48
CA ALA A 14 -15.63 -0.44 0.09
C ALA A 14 -14.35 0.44 0.14
N PRO A 15 -14.00 1.21 -0.91
CA PRO A 15 -12.88 2.16 -0.80
C PRO A 15 -13.10 3.24 0.26
N SER A 16 -14.32 3.77 0.39
CA SER A 16 -14.61 4.78 1.41
C SER A 16 -14.45 4.23 2.83
N ALA A 17 -14.90 3.00 3.07
CA ALA A 17 -14.72 2.32 4.35
C ALA A 17 -13.23 2.08 4.66
N ALA A 18 -12.42 1.69 3.66
CA ALA A 18 -10.98 1.51 3.83
C ALA A 18 -10.28 2.82 4.23
N VAL A 19 -10.60 3.93 3.55
CA VAL A 19 -10.09 5.26 3.89
C VAL A 19 -10.52 5.67 5.30
N PHE A 20 -11.79 5.45 5.66
CA PHE A 20 -12.29 5.74 7.01
C PHE A 20 -11.50 5.01 8.08
N VAL A 21 -11.20 3.71 7.89
CA VAL A 21 -10.40 2.92 8.84
C VAL A 21 -9.00 3.51 9.02
N MET A 22 -8.35 3.95 7.94
CA MET A 22 -7.02 4.57 8.02
C MET A 22 -7.07 5.92 8.76
N VAL A 23 -8.04 6.77 8.42
CA VAL A 23 -8.21 8.09 9.05
C VAL A 23 -8.57 7.95 10.54
N GLU A 24 -9.50 7.05 10.88
CA GLU A 24 -9.86 6.78 12.27
C GLU A 24 -8.66 6.29 13.07
N ALA A 25 -7.83 5.40 12.50
CA ALA A 25 -6.63 4.90 13.18
C ALA A 25 -5.64 6.02 13.51
N MET A 26 -5.45 6.97 12.60
CA MET A 26 -4.59 8.13 12.83
C MET A 26 -5.20 9.09 13.86
N LEU A 27 -6.48 9.44 13.72
CA LEU A 27 -7.15 10.40 14.60
C LEU A 27 -7.29 9.91 16.04
N ARG A 28 -7.49 8.60 16.24
CA ARG A 28 -7.64 7.99 17.57
C ARG A 28 -6.34 7.44 18.14
N ASP A 29 -5.23 7.60 17.42
CA ASP A 29 -3.94 7.01 17.75
C ASP A 29 -4.02 5.52 18.11
N SER A 30 -4.85 4.76 17.41
CA SER A 30 -5.19 3.38 17.82
C SER A 30 -4.08 2.36 17.55
N LYS A 31 -2.95 2.82 16.97
CA LYS A 31 -1.78 2.00 16.62
C LYS A 31 -2.16 0.77 15.77
N ARG A 32 -3.15 0.94 14.90
CA ARG A 32 -3.75 -0.16 14.14
C ARG A 32 -2.81 -0.63 13.04
N VAL A 33 -2.65 -1.94 12.91
CA VAL A 33 -1.93 -2.55 11.78
C VAL A 33 -2.89 -2.76 10.61
N VAL A 34 -2.56 -2.17 9.45
CA VAL A 34 -3.35 -2.29 8.22
C VAL A 34 -2.43 -2.49 7.02
N PRO A 35 -2.87 -3.18 5.95
CA PRO A 35 -2.16 -3.17 4.68
C PRO A 35 -2.33 -1.79 4.02
N ALA A 36 -1.24 -1.08 3.79
CA ALA A 36 -1.26 0.20 3.08
C ALA A 36 -0.02 0.39 2.22
N SER A 37 -0.16 1.15 1.14
CA SER A 37 0.99 1.55 0.32
C SER A 37 1.84 2.56 1.07
N THR A 38 3.14 2.28 1.19
CA THR A 38 4.09 3.15 1.89
C THR A 38 5.44 3.11 1.19
N TYR A 39 6.21 4.18 1.36
CA TYR A 39 7.57 4.26 0.85
C TYR A 39 8.45 3.21 1.55
N LEU A 40 9.15 2.40 0.75
CA LEU A 40 10.11 1.41 1.22
C LEU A 40 11.54 1.96 1.08
N ASP A 41 12.33 1.77 2.14
CA ASP A 41 13.75 2.16 2.21
C ASP A 41 14.63 0.98 2.66
N GLY A 42 14.38 -0.19 2.10
CA GLY A 42 15.17 -1.40 2.31
C GLY A 42 14.36 -2.64 2.64
N GLN A 43 13.10 -2.50 3.02
CA GLN A 43 12.21 -3.63 3.31
C GLN A 43 12.08 -4.54 2.08
N TYR A 44 12.18 -5.85 2.28
CA TYR A 44 12.15 -6.87 1.21
C TYR A 44 13.26 -6.70 0.16
N GLY A 45 14.28 -5.88 0.44
CA GLY A 45 15.32 -5.48 -0.50
C GLY A 45 14.90 -4.38 -1.50
N ILE A 46 13.76 -3.72 -1.25
CA ILE A 46 13.19 -2.69 -2.14
C ILE A 46 13.48 -1.30 -1.55
N ARG A 47 13.98 -0.38 -2.36
CA ARG A 47 14.22 1.03 -2.01
C ARG A 47 13.63 1.95 -3.08
N GLY A 48 13.07 3.08 -2.68
CA GLY A 48 12.67 4.12 -3.63
C GLY A 48 11.26 3.97 -4.21
N CYS A 49 10.43 3.07 -3.69
CA CYS A 49 9.10 2.78 -4.26
C CYS A 49 8.01 2.74 -3.18
N PHE A 50 6.78 3.11 -3.54
CA PHE A 50 5.59 2.94 -2.72
C PHE A 50 4.93 1.59 -3.02
N ILE A 51 4.93 0.68 -2.04
CA ILE A 51 4.35 -0.67 -2.18
C ILE A 51 3.49 -1.00 -0.95
N GLY A 52 2.45 -1.80 -1.17
CA GLY A 52 1.53 -2.28 -0.15
C GLY A 52 2.20 -3.30 0.77
N ILE A 53 2.44 -2.92 2.02
CA ILE A 53 2.93 -3.82 3.09
C ILE A 53 2.12 -3.57 4.38
N PRO A 54 2.18 -4.46 5.38
CA PRO A 54 1.55 -4.19 6.66
C PRO A 54 2.27 -3.02 7.37
N VAL A 55 1.51 -2.01 7.77
CA VAL A 55 2.02 -0.82 8.48
C VAL A 55 1.27 -0.56 9.76
N LYS A 56 1.95 0.01 10.75
CA LYS A 56 1.32 0.55 11.96
C LYS A 56 0.92 1.99 11.70
N LEU A 57 -0.38 2.28 11.79
CA LEU A 57 -0.91 3.63 11.70
C LEU A 57 -1.23 4.18 13.09
N GLY A 58 -0.73 5.38 13.37
CA GLY A 58 -1.04 6.16 14.57
C GLY A 58 -1.12 7.65 14.27
N ALA A 59 -1.11 8.49 15.30
CA ALA A 59 -1.20 9.94 15.18
C ALA A 59 -0.07 10.55 14.34
N GLY A 60 1.10 9.89 14.27
CA GLY A 60 2.22 10.27 13.41
C GLY A 60 2.10 9.81 11.96
N GLY A 61 0.99 9.21 11.55
CA GLY A 61 0.85 8.56 10.24
C GLY A 61 1.40 7.14 10.26
N VAL A 62 2.31 6.82 9.33
CA VAL A 62 2.97 5.49 9.28
C VAL A 62 4.12 5.47 10.28
N GLU A 63 3.90 4.81 11.42
CA GLU A 63 4.86 4.73 12.53
C GLU A 63 5.81 3.54 12.41
N ASP A 64 5.34 2.41 11.89
CA ASP A 64 6.16 1.23 11.61
C ASP A 64 5.77 0.58 10.27
N ARG A 65 6.73 -0.14 9.70
CA ARG A 65 6.60 -0.96 8.49
C ARG A 65 7.02 -2.37 8.84
N TYR A 66 6.11 -3.32 8.76
CA TYR A 66 6.40 -4.71 9.13
C TYR A 66 6.88 -5.50 7.92
N GLU A 67 8.08 -6.06 8.06
CA GLU A 67 8.61 -7.07 7.17
C GLU A 67 8.25 -8.44 7.74
N ILE A 68 7.35 -9.14 7.05
CA ILE A 68 6.96 -10.51 7.40
C ILE A 68 7.76 -11.49 6.57
N GLU A 69 7.94 -12.70 7.09
CA GLU A 69 8.54 -13.77 6.31
C GLU A 69 7.59 -14.16 5.16
N LEU A 70 8.09 -14.03 3.94
CA LEU A 70 7.40 -14.42 2.71
C LEU A 70 8.09 -15.64 2.11
N ALA A 71 7.32 -16.51 1.47
CA ALA A 71 7.92 -17.55 0.65
C ALA A 71 8.77 -16.93 -0.48
N ALA A 72 9.71 -17.69 -1.02
CA ALA A 72 10.62 -17.19 -2.06
C ALA A 72 9.85 -16.69 -3.29
N GLU A 73 8.77 -17.38 -3.65
CA GLU A 73 7.89 -17.04 -4.77
C GLU A 73 7.11 -15.75 -4.51
N GLU A 74 6.61 -15.55 -3.29
CA GLU A 74 5.86 -14.35 -2.88
C GLU A 74 6.78 -13.12 -2.83
N CYS A 75 8.00 -13.29 -2.29
CA CYS A 75 9.00 -12.24 -2.27
C CYS A 75 9.40 -11.83 -3.71
N ALA A 76 9.58 -12.81 -4.60
CA ALA A 76 9.85 -12.55 -6.02
C ALA A 76 8.68 -11.80 -6.70
N ALA A 77 7.44 -12.19 -6.41
CA ALA A 77 6.25 -11.50 -6.92
C ALA A 77 6.15 -10.05 -6.41
N LEU A 78 6.46 -9.81 -5.13
CA LEU A 78 6.47 -8.48 -4.54
C LEU A 78 7.52 -7.57 -5.19
N ARG A 79 8.75 -8.09 -5.39
CA ARG A 79 9.83 -7.35 -6.07
C ARG A 79 9.47 -7.01 -7.51
N ARG A 80 8.91 -7.97 -8.25
CA ARG A 80 8.39 -7.73 -9.60
C ARG A 80 7.30 -6.66 -9.61
N SER A 81 6.41 -6.64 -8.62
CA SER A 81 5.41 -5.57 -8.49
C SER A 81 6.06 -4.20 -8.26
N ALA A 82 7.14 -4.13 -7.48
CA ALA A 82 7.88 -2.89 -7.25
C ALA A 82 8.54 -2.36 -8.52
N GLU A 83 9.18 -3.24 -9.30
CA GLU A 83 9.79 -2.90 -10.59
C GLU A 83 8.76 -2.31 -11.57
N LEU A 84 7.54 -2.87 -11.64
CA LEU A 84 6.48 -2.35 -12.50
C LEU A 84 6.00 -0.95 -12.06
N VAL A 85 5.90 -0.71 -10.75
CA VAL A 85 5.53 0.61 -10.22
C VAL A 85 6.62 1.63 -10.53
N GLU A 86 7.89 1.27 -10.37
CA GLU A 86 9.03 2.13 -10.71
C GLU A 86 9.06 2.46 -12.21
N GLN A 87 8.82 1.49 -13.09
CA GLN A 87 8.69 1.72 -14.53
C GLN A 87 7.58 2.72 -14.84
N THR A 88 6.40 2.51 -14.26
CA THR A 88 5.25 3.42 -14.43
C THR A 88 5.59 4.83 -13.92
N PHE A 89 6.32 4.93 -12.81
CA PHE A 89 6.75 6.22 -12.26
C PHE A 89 7.73 6.94 -13.19
N ASN A 90 8.70 6.23 -13.77
CA ASN A 90 9.66 6.79 -14.72
C ASN A 90 8.99 7.28 -16.02
N GLU A 91 7.92 6.62 -16.46
CA GLU A 91 7.13 7.05 -17.62
C GLU A 91 6.39 8.38 -17.39
N LEU A 92 6.06 8.71 -16.14
CA LEU A 92 5.35 9.95 -15.80
C LEU A 92 6.21 11.22 -16.00
N ARG A 93 7.51 11.09 -16.31
CA ARG A 93 8.47 12.19 -16.59
C ARG A 93 8.39 13.33 -15.56
N ILE A 94 8.16 12.97 -14.30
CA ILE A 94 8.24 13.91 -13.18
C ILE A 94 9.69 13.83 -12.72
N THR A 95 10.45 14.89 -13.01
CA THR A 95 11.92 15.06 -12.90
C THR A 95 12.74 14.62 -14.11
#